data_AF-A0A0C3EYE6-F1
#
_entry.id   AF-A0A0C3EYE6-F1
#
_cell.length_a   1.000
_cell.length_b   1.000
_cell.length_c   1.000
_cell.angle_alpha   90.00
_cell.angle_beta   90.00
_cell.angle_gamma   90.00
#
_symmetry.space_group_name_H-M   'P 1'
#
loop_
_entity.id
_entity.type
_entity.pdbx_description
1 polymer ?
#
loop_
_entity_poly.entity_id
_entity_poly.type
_entity_poly.pdbx_seq_one_letter_code
_entity_poly.pdbx_strand_id
1 'polypeptide(L)'
;MDKLVLVDTHANGDALRDNLAPDISVYAADNVPDADAKTDFSRMELFVELKFAETSDPFRDPKGPRQPQAEDFRFENDSEVSQLNRGQLCSYAAAHAGSQFRVHTFTLSICR
;
A
#
# COMPACT_ATOMS: atom_id res chain seq x y z
N MET A 1 -18.96 0.38 -16.84
CA MET A 1 -17.91 0.62 -15.83
C MET A 1 -18.47 0.14 -14.52
N ASP A 2 -17.78 -0.78 -13.88
CA ASP A 2 -18.17 -1.26 -12.57
C ASP A 2 -17.99 -0.13 -11.56
N LYS A 3 -19.00 0.06 -10.71
CA LYS A 3 -18.97 1.09 -9.67
C LYS A 3 -17.99 0.64 -8.60
N LEU A 4 -16.97 1.43 -8.31
CA LEU A 4 -16.03 1.16 -7.22
C LEU A 4 -16.51 1.82 -5.92
N VAL A 5 -16.25 1.15 -4.80
CA VAL A 5 -16.57 1.61 -3.45
C VAL A 5 -15.28 1.65 -2.63
N LEU A 6 -15.01 2.79 -2.01
CA LEU A 6 -13.91 2.96 -1.07
C LEU A 6 -14.42 2.60 0.33
N VAL A 7 -13.72 1.71 1.01
CA VAL A 7 -14.07 1.22 2.34
C VAL A 7 -12.92 1.52 3.28
N ASP A 8 -13.23 2.16 4.41
CA ASP A 8 -12.29 2.37 5.49
C ASP A 8 -11.97 1.04 6.19
N THR A 9 -10.72 0.60 6.08
CA THR A 9 -10.24 -0.72 6.51
C THR A 9 -9.14 -0.67 7.57
N HIS A 10 -8.65 0.50 7.97
CA HIS A 10 -7.46 0.68 8.83
C HIS A 10 -7.43 -0.16 10.12
N ALA A 11 -8.60 -0.47 10.69
CA ALA A 11 -8.75 -1.23 11.94
C ALA A 11 -9.39 -2.61 11.76
N ASN A 12 -9.55 -3.10 10.53
CA ASN A 12 -10.32 -4.31 10.23
C ASN A 12 -9.52 -5.24 9.31
N GLY A 13 -8.42 -5.78 9.83
CA GLY A 13 -7.48 -6.59 9.03
C GLY A 13 -8.04 -7.91 8.51
N ASP A 14 -7.42 -8.41 7.45
CA ASP A 14 -7.74 -9.72 6.87
C ASP A 14 -7.10 -10.84 7.72
N ALA A 15 -7.94 -11.58 8.44
CA ALA A 15 -7.50 -12.65 9.33
C ALA A 15 -6.79 -13.81 8.61
N LEU A 16 -6.99 -13.96 7.30
CA LEU A 16 -6.30 -14.97 6.48
C LEU A 16 -4.95 -14.47 5.95
N ARG A 17 -4.63 -13.19 6.16
CA ARG A 17 -3.42 -12.52 5.68
C ARG A 17 -2.74 -11.77 6.82
N ASP A 18 -2.47 -12.48 7.91
CA ASP A 18 -1.73 -11.95 9.08
C ASP A 18 -2.34 -10.66 9.68
N ASN A 19 -3.64 -10.47 9.54
CA ASN A 19 -4.35 -9.25 9.93
C ASN A 19 -3.83 -7.97 9.25
N LEU A 20 -3.29 -8.08 8.03
CA LEU A 20 -2.94 -6.93 7.22
C LEU A 20 -4.18 -6.06 6.98
N ALA A 21 -4.05 -4.75 7.21
CA ALA A 21 -5.14 -3.79 7.18
C ALA A 21 -4.69 -2.51 6.47
N PRO A 22 -4.86 -2.42 5.14
CA PRO A 22 -4.67 -1.15 4.44
C PRO A 22 -5.61 -0.08 4.99
N ASP A 23 -5.23 1.19 4.94
CA ASP A 23 -6.12 2.27 5.40
C ASP A 23 -7.45 2.28 4.64
N ILE A 24 -7.39 2.16 3.31
CA ILE A 24 -8.57 2.14 2.44
C ILE A 24 -8.45 0.98 1.45
N SER A 25 -9.49 0.16 1.38
CA SER A 25 -9.64 -0.88 0.37
C SER A 25 -10.72 -0.48 -0.63
N VAL A 26 -10.47 -0.75 -1.91
CA VAL A 26 -11.38 -0.44 -3.01
C VAL A 26 -11.96 -1.74 -3.54
N TYR A 27 -13.27 -1.83 -3.62
CA TYR A 27 -13.99 -3.02 -4.12
C TYR A 27 -14.94 -2.66 -5.26
N ALA A 28 -15.30 -3.65 -6.07
CA ALA A 28 -16.50 -3.55 -6.89
C ALA A 28 -17.75 -3.47 -5.99
N ALA A 29 -18.74 -2.64 -6.35
CA ALA A 29 -19.90 -2.34 -5.51
C ALA A 29 -20.77 -3.57 -5.17
N ASP A 30 -20.72 -4.60 -6.01
CA ASP A 30 -21.41 -5.88 -5.83
C ASP A 30 -20.53 -6.96 -5.17
N ASN A 31 -19.28 -6.63 -4.83
CA ASN A 31 -18.30 -7.55 -4.24
C ASN A 31 -17.61 -6.95 -2.99
N VAL A 32 -18.33 -6.10 -2.25
CA VAL A 32 -17.85 -5.57 -0.97
C VAL A 32 -17.95 -6.67 0.09
N PRO A 33 -16.92 -6.90 0.92
CA PRO A 33 -16.98 -7.83 2.04
C PRO A 33 -18.08 -7.48 3.06
N ASP A 34 -18.54 -8.48 3.81
CA ASP A 34 -19.53 -8.28 4.87
C ASP A 34 -19.01 -7.35 5.97
N ALA A 35 -19.93 -6.71 6.71
CA ALA A 35 -19.62 -5.64 7.66
C ALA A 35 -18.57 -6.01 8.74
N ASP A 36 -18.50 -7.29 9.10
CA ASP A 36 -17.60 -7.81 10.13
C ASP A 36 -16.18 -8.12 9.61
N ALA A 37 -15.98 -8.20 8.28
CA ALA A 37 -14.72 -8.56 7.64
C ALA A 37 -14.38 -7.53 6.54
N LYS A 38 -14.12 -6.27 6.92
CA LYS A 38 -14.01 -5.18 5.94
C LYS A 38 -12.81 -5.28 4.98
N THR A 39 -11.72 -5.96 5.38
CA THR A 39 -10.57 -6.22 4.51
C THR A 39 -10.62 -7.64 3.96
N ASP A 40 -10.61 -7.76 2.64
CA ASP A 40 -10.47 -9.04 1.94
C ASP A 40 -9.56 -8.85 0.71
N PHE A 41 -8.31 -9.33 0.81
CA PHE A 41 -7.34 -9.23 -0.29
C PHE A 41 -7.74 -10.02 -1.53
N SER A 42 -8.63 -11.00 -1.43
CA SER A 42 -9.15 -11.78 -2.56
C SER A 42 -10.23 -11.05 -3.36
N ARG A 43 -10.84 -10.00 -2.79
CA ARG A 43 -11.93 -9.23 -3.43
C ARG A 43 -11.55 -7.81 -3.82
N MET A 44 -10.54 -7.22 -3.18
CA MET A 44 -10.18 -5.82 -3.44
C MET A 44 -9.59 -5.59 -4.85
N GLU A 45 -9.98 -4.50 -5.49
CA GLU A 45 -9.40 -4.06 -6.76
C GLU A 45 -8.08 -3.31 -6.57
N LEU A 46 -8.01 -2.53 -5.49
CA LEU A 46 -6.92 -1.63 -5.13
C LEU A 46 -6.92 -1.44 -3.61
N PHE A 47 -5.74 -1.17 -3.04
CA PHE A 47 -5.60 -0.65 -1.69
C PHE A 47 -4.86 0.69 -1.70
N VAL A 48 -5.15 1.56 -0.75
CA VAL A 48 -4.51 2.86 -0.54
C VAL A 48 -4.03 2.93 0.90
N GLU A 49 -2.77 3.31 1.07
CA GLU A 49 -2.13 3.50 2.37
C GLU A 49 -1.68 4.97 2.48
N LEU A 50 -1.99 5.63 3.58
CA LEU A 50 -1.77 7.06 3.79
C LEU A 50 -0.65 7.29 4.80
N LYS A 51 0.42 7.96 4.37
CA LYS A 51 1.56 8.29 5.23
C LYS A 51 1.75 9.81 5.30
N PHE A 52 1.38 10.40 6.43
CA PHE A 52 1.32 11.87 6.58
C PHE A 52 2.58 12.53 7.11
N ALA A 53 3.50 11.78 7.73
CA ALA A 53 4.75 12.35 8.23
C ALA A 53 5.81 12.40 7.11
N GLU A 54 6.55 13.50 6.98
CA GLU A 54 7.63 13.63 5.98
C GLU A 54 8.70 12.53 6.14
N THR A 55 8.93 12.08 7.37
CA THR A 55 9.86 10.97 7.66
C THR A 55 9.34 9.60 7.21
N SER A 56 8.08 9.51 6.77
CA SER A 56 7.46 8.27 6.33
C SER A 56 7.75 7.94 4.88
N ASP A 57 8.33 8.85 4.09
CA ASP A 57 8.67 8.56 2.71
C ASP A 57 9.65 7.37 2.65
N PRO A 58 9.24 6.25 2.03
CA PRO A 58 10.09 5.09 1.87
C PRO A 58 11.29 5.35 0.94
N PHE A 59 11.23 6.40 0.13
CA PHE A 59 12.21 6.74 -0.89
C PHE A 59 12.77 8.14 -0.66
N ARG A 60 13.81 8.48 -1.42
CA ARG A 60 14.45 9.78 -1.41
C ARG A 60 14.45 10.31 -2.83
N ASP A 61 13.98 11.53 -3.00
CA ASP A 61 14.11 12.22 -4.27
C ASP A 61 15.54 12.75 -4.46
N PRO A 62 16.04 12.76 -5.70
CA PRO A 62 17.25 13.49 -6.02
C PRO A 62 17.03 14.99 -5.77
N LYS A 63 18.01 15.67 -5.18
CA LYS A 63 17.95 17.11 -4.83
C LYS A 63 17.77 18.06 -6.03
N GLY A 64 17.81 17.55 -7.25
CA GLY A 64 17.42 18.28 -8.45
C GLY A 64 17.58 17.46 -9.73
N PRO A 65 16.85 17.79 -10.81
CA PRO A 65 16.83 17.02 -12.06
C PRO A 65 18.14 17.01 -12.86
N ARG A 66 19.16 17.79 -12.41
CA ARG A 66 20.44 17.97 -13.10
C ARG A 66 21.66 17.88 -12.18
N GLN A 67 21.47 17.53 -10.91
CA GLN A 67 22.62 17.26 -10.05
C GLN A 67 23.03 15.82 -10.29
N PRO A 68 24.31 15.53 -10.61
CA PRO A 68 24.81 14.17 -10.54
C PRO A 68 24.46 13.67 -9.14
N GLN A 69 23.77 12.52 -9.06
CA GLN A 69 23.61 11.87 -7.77
C GLN A 69 25.02 11.69 -7.21
N ALA A 70 25.25 12.21 -6.00
CA ALA A 70 26.51 11.94 -5.31
C ALA A 70 26.71 10.41 -5.27
N GLU A 71 27.95 9.95 -5.34
CA GLU A 71 28.25 8.51 -5.41
C GLU A 71 27.62 7.71 -4.25
N ASP A 72 27.28 8.38 -3.15
CA ASP A 72 26.65 7.85 -1.94
C ASP A 72 25.11 8.01 -1.89
N PHE A 73 24.47 8.52 -2.95
CA PHE A 73 23.00 8.65 -2.98
C PHE A 73 22.33 7.28 -2.90
N ARG A 74 21.36 7.16 -2.00
CA ARG A 74 20.49 5.99 -1.86
C ARG A 74 19.07 6.41 -2.17
N PHE A 75 18.48 5.79 -3.19
CA PHE A 75 17.07 5.98 -3.53
C PHE A 75 16.16 5.50 -2.40
N GLU A 76 16.48 4.36 -1.79
CA GLU A 76 15.77 3.91 -0.61
C GLU A 76 16.16 4.73 0.62
N ASN A 77 15.15 5.19 1.36
CA ASN A 77 15.36 5.84 2.63
C ASN A 77 15.68 4.78 3.70
N ASP A 78 16.84 4.87 4.33
CA ASP A 78 17.33 3.88 5.30
C ASP A 78 16.91 4.16 6.75
N SER A 79 16.05 5.15 6.98
CA SER A 79 15.41 5.31 8.29
C SER A 79 14.58 4.07 8.66
N GLU A 80 14.51 3.73 9.95
CA GLU A 80 13.74 2.58 10.43
C GLU A 80 12.25 2.70 10.02
N VAL A 81 11.67 3.89 10.14
CA VAL A 81 10.28 4.17 9.75
C VAL A 81 10.07 3.93 8.25
N SER A 82 10.97 4.41 7.41
CA SER A 82 10.91 4.22 5.96
C SER A 82 11.02 2.74 5.56
N GLN A 83 11.91 1.99 6.23
CA GLN A 83 12.05 0.55 5.99
C GLN A 83 10.79 -0.21 6.39
N LEU A 84 10.19 0.12 7.54
CA LEU A 84 8.93 -0.46 8.00
C LEU A 84 7.78 -0.16 7.02
N ASN A 85 7.68 1.08 6.53
CA ASN A 85 6.67 1.46 5.54
C ASN A 85 6.85 0.70 4.22
N ARG A 86 8.10 0.52 3.73
CA ARG A 86 8.35 -0.34 2.56
C ARG A 86 7.91 -1.77 2.82
N GLY A 87 8.29 -2.32 3.97
CA GLY A 87 7.89 -3.67 4.38
C GLY A 87 6.38 -3.85 4.37
N GLN A 88 5.64 -2.91 4.97
CA GLN A 88 4.18 -2.92 4.99
C GLN A 88 3.56 -2.87 3.58
N LEU A 89 4.02 -1.94 2.73
CA LEU A 89 3.55 -1.81 1.35
C LEU A 89 3.85 -3.08 0.51
N CYS A 90 5.01 -3.69 0.72
CA CYS A 90 5.37 -4.98 0.10
C CYS A 90 4.48 -6.12 0.61
N SER A 91 4.18 -6.16 1.91
CA SER A 91 3.27 -7.18 2.48
C SER A 91 1.87 -7.08 1.88
N TYR A 92 1.32 -5.87 1.72
CA TYR A 92 0.04 -5.68 1.05
C TYR A 92 0.09 -6.09 -0.41
N ALA A 93 1.14 -5.71 -1.14
CA ALA A 93 1.30 -6.10 -2.54
C ALA A 93 1.39 -7.63 -2.70
N ALA A 94 2.13 -8.30 -1.82
CA ALA A 94 2.25 -9.75 -1.81
C ALA A 94 0.92 -10.43 -1.46
N ALA A 95 0.19 -9.92 -0.46
CA ALA A 95 -1.12 -10.42 -0.08
C ALA A 95 -2.12 -10.26 -1.23
N HIS A 96 -2.16 -9.10 -1.89
CA HIS A 96 -3.05 -8.83 -3.02
C HIS A 96 -2.73 -9.72 -4.23
N ALA A 97 -1.46 -9.74 -4.67
CA ALA A 97 -1.02 -10.56 -5.79
C ALA A 97 -1.27 -12.05 -5.56
N GLY A 98 -0.94 -12.54 -4.36
CA GLY A 98 -1.12 -13.94 -3.98
C GLY A 98 -2.57 -14.34 -3.71
N SER A 99 -3.50 -13.39 -3.53
CA SER A 99 -4.94 -13.71 -3.34
C SER A 99 -5.68 -13.88 -4.65
N GLN A 100 -5.26 -13.16 -5.69
CA GLN A 100 -6.04 -13.05 -6.93
C GLN A 100 -5.29 -13.60 -8.16
N PHE A 101 -4.14 -14.26 -7.96
CA PHE A 101 -3.22 -14.66 -9.03
C PHE A 101 -2.90 -13.50 -9.99
N ARG A 102 -2.90 -12.25 -9.48
CA ARG A 102 -2.57 -11.07 -10.28
C ARG A 102 -1.09 -11.11 -10.60
N VAL A 103 -0.78 -11.00 -11.89
CA VAL A 103 0.61 -10.93 -12.38
C VAL A 103 1.23 -9.54 -12.19
N HIS A 104 0.41 -8.51 -11.93
CA HIS A 104 0.86 -7.13 -11.73
C HIS A 104 0.08 -6.50 -10.57
N THR A 105 0.82 -5.93 -9.62
CA THR A 105 0.29 -5.11 -8.53
C THR A 105 1.05 -3.78 -8.52
N PHE A 106 0.32 -2.68 -8.46
CA PHE A 106 0.89 -1.35 -8.32
C PHE A 106 0.57 -0.82 -6.94
N THR A 107 1.58 -0.45 -6.18
CA THR A 107 1.42 0.20 -4.88
C THR A 107 1.77 1.66 -5.04
N LEU A 108 0.82 2.55 -4.70
CA LEU A 108 1.04 3.99 -4.67
C LEU A 108 1.18 4.43 -3.22
N SER A 109 2.34 4.99 -2.87
CA SER A 109 2.52 5.70 -1.62
C SER A 109 2.48 7.20 -1.91
N ILE A 110 1.59 7.92 -1.22
CA ILE A 110 1.49 9.38 -1.32
C ILE A 110 2.13 9.93 -0.06
N CYS A 111 3.29 10.56 -0.23
CA CYS A 111 4.04 11.24 0.82
C CYS A 111 3.99 12.76 0.61
N ARG A 112 4.27 13.53 1.66
CA ARG A 112 4.28 15.00 1.62
C ARG A 112 5.62 15.54 1.15
#